data_AF-A0A662G2Q6-F1
#
_entry.id   AF-A0A662G2Q6-F1
#
_cell.length_a   1.000
_cell.length_b   1.000
_cell.length_c   1.000
_cell.angle_alpha   90.00
_cell.angle_beta   90.00
_cell.angle_gamma   90.00
#
_symmetry.space_group_name_H-M   'P 1'
#
loop_
_entity.id
_entity.type
_entity.pdbx_description
1 polymer ?
#
loop_
_entity_poly.entity_id
_entity_poly.type
_entity_poly.pdbx_seq_one_letter_code
_entity_poly.pdbx_strand_id
1 'polypeptide(L)'
;MPDALAVTTSWVIPRYIIITIAITSLSIYLIGNHLALRLADVVPIKAFQFWKEDWFPGAGLMLTFTNSYRDLWINAHISVSIMAAIVSLLAHRRAYARAFRNLWVLPDAMKKAGYISLKMLLTLYLLSCSMVITLIWFLVPDFPLYLILPLVVWELMFTFIYGWGVGAIGLAGAVEPPYMREGILIFSAHYLGYKKMDIWLAPWMINPGRDAALLLNNAFRVGYWCGCKPSSYIKAMIVANVLWTISALAFTELFWKMAPIPSAAYPWAAVSWALAAVRSTYFPSIALGKMIRPVFHVDMFILGIIIGLVAILLFKLFKTPLTAFIGVVSGLTIAPPIALSLLIGLLLGLVAERFKGREWWRTYRTSIIAGIALGEGIVIALGGALMLIVKSIWISPY
;
A
#
# COMPACT_ATOMS: atom_id res chain seq x y z
N MET A 1 16.46 8.73 -10.54
CA MET A 1 17.36 7.55 -10.56
C MET A 1 16.56 6.36 -10.04
N PRO A 2 16.63 5.17 -10.65
CA PRO A 2 15.96 3.99 -10.10
C PRO A 2 16.50 3.71 -8.70
N ASP A 3 15.61 3.56 -7.74
CA ASP A 3 15.94 3.11 -6.40
C ASP A 3 16.53 1.68 -6.49
N ALA A 4 17.71 1.48 -5.89
CA ALA A 4 18.42 0.20 -5.90
C ALA A 4 17.58 -0.91 -5.25
N LEU A 5 16.78 -0.58 -4.24
CA LEU A 5 15.86 -1.51 -3.60
C LEU A 5 14.70 -1.86 -4.54
N ALA A 6 14.13 -0.88 -5.22
CA ALA A 6 13.08 -1.12 -6.22
C ALA A 6 13.56 -2.02 -7.37
N VAL A 7 14.81 -1.90 -7.80
CA VAL A 7 15.41 -2.77 -8.82
C VAL A 7 15.62 -4.19 -8.27
N THR A 8 16.15 -4.33 -7.06
CA THR A 8 16.56 -5.62 -6.50
C THR A 8 15.39 -6.46 -5.97
N THR A 9 14.30 -5.82 -5.52
CA THR A 9 13.06 -6.49 -5.13
C THR A 9 12.42 -7.30 -6.27
N SER A 10 12.65 -6.88 -7.52
CA SER A 10 12.19 -7.62 -8.72
C SER A 10 12.76 -9.05 -8.84
N TRP A 11 13.87 -9.36 -8.16
CA TRP A 11 14.49 -10.68 -8.24
C TRP A 11 13.77 -11.76 -7.42
N VAL A 12 12.88 -11.36 -6.52
CA VAL A 12 12.06 -12.25 -5.68
C VAL A 12 10.65 -12.37 -6.24
N ILE A 13 10.13 -11.29 -6.82
CA ILE A 13 8.77 -11.27 -7.38
C ILE A 13 8.70 -12.20 -8.61
N PRO A 14 7.66 -13.04 -8.74
CA PRO A 14 7.48 -13.86 -9.93
C PRO A 14 7.45 -13.05 -11.23
N ARG A 15 8.17 -13.53 -12.25
CA ARG A 15 8.37 -12.82 -13.54
C ARG A 15 7.05 -12.38 -14.19
N TYR A 16 6.03 -13.24 -14.15
CA TYR A 16 4.72 -12.96 -14.74
C TYR A 16 3.98 -11.81 -14.06
N ILE A 17 4.22 -11.58 -12.75
CA ILE A 17 3.61 -10.47 -12.00
C ILE A 17 4.28 -9.15 -12.36
N ILE A 18 5.62 -9.14 -12.50
CA ILE A 18 6.35 -7.93 -12.92
C ILE A 18 5.91 -7.50 -14.31
N ILE A 19 5.78 -8.47 -15.23
CA ILE A 19 5.32 -8.22 -16.59
C ILE A 19 3.90 -7.66 -16.58
N THR A 20 2.97 -8.21 -15.80
CA THR A 20 1.61 -7.66 -15.71
C THR A 20 1.58 -6.27 -15.07
N ILE A 21 2.36 -6.02 -14.01
CA ILE A 21 2.51 -4.66 -13.43
C ILE A 21 2.94 -3.66 -14.48
N ALA A 22 3.97 -4.00 -15.25
CA ALA A 22 4.52 -3.09 -16.24
C ALA A 22 3.59 -2.87 -17.42
N ILE A 23 2.97 -3.94 -17.94
CA ILE A 23 1.97 -3.82 -19.00
C ILE A 23 0.81 -2.95 -18.53
N THR A 24 0.27 -3.19 -17.34
CA THR A 24 -0.86 -2.41 -16.82
C THR A 24 -0.47 -0.95 -16.58
N SER A 25 0.63 -0.68 -15.88
CA SER A 25 1.08 0.69 -15.60
C SER A 25 1.35 1.48 -16.89
N LEU A 26 2.10 0.90 -17.84
CA LEU A 26 2.41 1.57 -19.11
C LEU A 26 1.16 1.76 -19.97
N SER A 27 0.29 0.75 -20.06
CA SER A 27 -0.93 0.85 -20.86
C SER A 27 -1.89 1.91 -20.32
N ILE A 28 -2.03 2.01 -19.00
CA ILE A 28 -2.96 2.96 -18.38
C ILE A 28 -2.41 4.38 -18.43
N TYR A 29 -1.17 4.58 -17.99
CA TYR A 29 -0.62 5.91 -17.81
C TYR A 29 -0.01 6.52 -19.07
N LEU A 30 0.43 5.72 -20.05
CA LEU A 30 0.91 6.23 -21.34
C LEU A 30 -0.20 6.22 -22.39
N ILE A 31 -0.86 5.08 -22.58
CA ILE A 31 -1.87 4.93 -23.64
C ILE A 31 -3.24 5.44 -23.17
N GLY A 32 -3.70 4.99 -22.00
CA GLY A 32 -5.02 5.33 -21.45
C GLY A 32 -5.17 6.84 -21.20
N ASN A 33 -4.16 7.47 -20.60
CA ASN A 33 -4.14 8.92 -20.40
C ASN A 33 -4.16 9.70 -21.72
N HIS A 34 -3.38 9.26 -22.70
CA HIS A 34 -3.35 9.91 -24.01
C HIS A 34 -4.70 9.77 -24.73
N LEU A 35 -5.28 8.57 -24.68
CA LEU A 35 -6.58 8.28 -25.28
C LEU A 35 -7.70 9.09 -24.60
N ALA A 36 -7.68 9.20 -23.27
CA ALA A 36 -8.64 10.00 -22.51
C ALA A 36 -8.61 11.48 -22.93
N LEU A 37 -7.42 12.05 -23.19
CA LEU A 37 -7.31 13.43 -23.69
C LEU A 37 -7.92 13.61 -25.08
N ARG A 38 -7.72 12.63 -25.98
CA ARG A 38 -8.24 12.67 -27.36
C ARG A 38 -9.74 12.44 -27.42
N LEU A 39 -10.27 11.60 -26.53
CA LEU A 39 -11.68 11.25 -26.50
C LEU A 39 -12.52 12.18 -25.62
N ALA A 40 -11.91 13.11 -24.88
CA ALA A 40 -12.61 14.02 -23.96
C ALA A 40 -13.70 14.88 -24.65
N ASP A 41 -13.50 15.24 -25.91
CA ASP A 41 -14.46 16.05 -26.68
C ASP A 41 -15.51 15.21 -27.42
N VAL A 42 -15.26 13.91 -27.58
CA VAL A 42 -16.07 13.00 -28.41
C VAL A 42 -16.99 12.15 -27.54
N VAL A 43 -16.50 11.70 -26.38
CA VAL A 43 -17.21 10.78 -25.49
C VAL A 43 -17.73 11.56 -24.29
N PRO A 44 -19.02 11.45 -23.92
CA PRO A 44 -19.62 12.20 -22.81
C PRO A 44 -19.24 11.63 -21.42
N ILE A 45 -17.97 11.28 -21.21
CA ILE A 45 -17.45 10.84 -19.91
C ILE A 45 -16.85 12.05 -19.20
N LYS A 46 -17.51 12.49 -18.13
CA LYS A 46 -17.09 13.67 -17.34
C LYS A 46 -15.65 13.57 -16.82
N ALA A 47 -15.21 12.36 -16.48
CA ALA A 47 -13.85 12.12 -16.02
C ALA A 47 -12.78 12.47 -17.08
N PHE A 48 -13.08 12.28 -18.38
CA PHE A 48 -12.16 12.67 -19.46
C PHE A 48 -12.07 14.19 -19.61
N GLN A 49 -13.20 14.89 -19.41
CA GLN A 49 -13.25 16.35 -19.44
C GLN A 49 -12.43 16.94 -18.28
N PHE A 50 -12.59 16.42 -17.06
CA PHE A 50 -11.80 16.85 -15.91
C PHE A 50 -10.31 16.61 -16.08
N TRP A 51 -9.94 15.46 -16.67
CA TRP A 51 -8.53 15.19 -16.99
C TRP A 51 -7.97 16.18 -18.01
N LYS A 52 -8.76 16.58 -19.02
CA LYS A 52 -8.37 17.57 -20.01
C LYS A 52 -8.17 18.97 -19.40
N GLU A 53 -8.97 19.34 -18.41
CA GLU A 53 -8.82 20.61 -17.68
C GLU A 53 -7.54 20.64 -16.82
N ASP A 54 -7.18 19.51 -16.21
CA ASP A 54 -6.08 19.45 -15.24
C ASP A 54 -4.72 19.10 -15.86
N TRP A 55 -4.73 18.62 -17.10
CA TRP A 55 -3.51 18.32 -17.85
C TRP A 55 -3.03 19.54 -18.64
N PHE A 56 -1.74 19.86 -18.51
CA PHE A 56 -1.09 20.89 -19.30
C PHE A 56 0.33 20.48 -19.75
N PRO A 57 0.80 20.96 -20.91
CA PRO A 57 2.16 20.68 -21.38
C PRO A 57 3.21 21.18 -20.39
N GLY A 58 4.23 20.36 -20.12
CA GLY A 58 5.30 20.70 -19.17
C GLY A 58 5.00 20.38 -17.70
N ALA A 59 3.83 19.81 -17.38
CA ALA A 59 3.56 19.31 -16.03
C ALA A 59 4.57 18.23 -15.63
N GLY A 60 5.08 18.32 -14.40
CA GLY A 60 6.02 17.34 -13.85
C GLY A 60 5.38 15.95 -13.71
N LEU A 61 6.16 14.89 -13.94
CA LEU A 61 5.68 13.51 -13.99
C LEU A 61 4.85 13.09 -12.76
N MET A 62 5.28 13.46 -11.55
CA MET A 62 4.56 13.13 -10.32
C MET A 62 3.21 13.84 -10.21
N LEU A 63 3.12 15.09 -10.69
CA LEU A 63 1.87 15.83 -10.73
C LEU A 63 0.91 15.21 -11.75
N THR A 64 1.41 14.94 -12.97
CA THR A 64 0.64 14.28 -14.02
C THR A 64 0.11 12.92 -13.56
N PHE A 65 0.96 12.11 -12.92
CA PHE A 65 0.56 10.82 -12.35
C PHE A 65 -0.52 10.98 -11.27
N THR A 66 -0.33 11.90 -10.32
CA THR A 66 -1.27 12.10 -9.21
C THR A 66 -2.63 12.59 -9.72
N ASN A 67 -2.64 13.57 -10.62
CA ASN A 67 -3.88 14.09 -11.21
C ASN A 67 -4.58 13.04 -12.08
N SER A 68 -3.83 12.33 -12.92
CA SER A 68 -4.36 11.24 -13.76
C SER A 68 -5.01 10.15 -12.91
N TYR A 69 -4.32 9.71 -11.85
CA TYR A 69 -4.85 8.70 -10.94
C TYR A 69 -6.14 9.20 -10.27
N ARG A 70 -6.15 10.43 -9.78
CA ARG A 70 -7.29 11.05 -9.11
C ARG A 70 -8.50 11.22 -10.03
N ASP A 71 -8.30 11.72 -11.24
CA ASP A 71 -9.40 12.12 -12.14
C ASP A 71 -9.94 10.94 -12.97
N LEU A 72 -9.05 10.05 -13.41
CA LEU A 72 -9.42 8.94 -14.30
C LEU A 72 -9.49 7.60 -13.57
N TRP A 73 -8.43 7.25 -12.85
CA TRP A 73 -8.16 5.84 -12.52
C TRP A 73 -8.60 5.42 -11.13
N ILE A 74 -8.91 6.35 -10.22
CA ILE A 74 -9.29 6.03 -8.84
C ILE A 74 -10.52 5.12 -8.79
N ASN A 75 -11.55 5.41 -9.60
CA ASN A 75 -12.78 4.64 -9.69
C ASN A 75 -12.54 3.25 -10.31
N ALA A 76 -11.75 3.21 -11.38
CA ALA A 76 -11.36 1.96 -12.02
C ALA A 76 -10.55 1.10 -11.04
N HIS A 77 -9.62 1.68 -10.30
CA HIS A 77 -8.83 0.99 -9.28
C HIS A 77 -9.71 0.43 -8.17
N ILE A 78 -10.67 1.20 -7.63
CA ILE A 78 -11.63 0.70 -6.64
C ILE A 78 -12.34 -0.56 -7.17
N SER A 79 -12.89 -0.50 -8.38
CA SER A 79 -13.64 -1.63 -8.96
C SER A 79 -12.77 -2.86 -9.19
N VAL A 80 -11.55 -2.68 -9.72
CA VAL A 80 -10.59 -3.76 -10.00
C VAL A 80 -10.10 -4.40 -8.70
N SER A 81 -9.89 -3.61 -7.65
CA SER A 81 -9.50 -4.10 -6.32
C SER A 81 -10.62 -4.86 -5.62
N ILE A 82 -11.87 -4.40 -5.72
CA ILE A 82 -13.05 -5.15 -5.25
C ILE A 82 -13.14 -6.49 -5.99
N MET A 83 -12.90 -6.49 -7.30
CA MET A 83 -12.91 -7.73 -8.07
C MET A 83 -11.75 -8.66 -7.67
N ALA A 84 -10.57 -8.12 -7.39
CA ALA A 84 -9.43 -8.90 -6.86
C ALA A 84 -9.79 -9.59 -5.55
N ALA A 85 -10.46 -8.86 -4.67
CA ALA A 85 -10.95 -9.36 -3.39
C ALA A 85 -11.96 -10.51 -3.55
N ILE A 86 -12.95 -10.33 -4.43
CA ILE A 86 -13.95 -11.36 -4.72
C ILE A 86 -13.27 -12.60 -5.31
N VAL A 87 -12.39 -12.40 -6.29
CA VAL A 87 -11.67 -13.49 -6.96
C VAL A 87 -10.79 -14.27 -5.99
N SER A 88 -10.04 -13.61 -5.12
CA SER A 88 -9.15 -14.27 -4.15
C SER A 88 -9.95 -15.12 -3.15
N LEU A 89 -11.05 -14.57 -2.63
CA LEU A 89 -11.96 -15.25 -1.71
C LEU A 89 -12.61 -16.48 -2.36
N LEU A 90 -13.12 -16.34 -3.59
CA LEU A 90 -13.77 -17.44 -4.30
C LEU A 90 -12.80 -18.55 -4.69
N ALA A 91 -11.60 -18.20 -5.17
CA ALA A 91 -10.58 -19.15 -5.61
C ALA A 91 -10.04 -19.99 -4.44
N HIS A 92 -9.87 -19.39 -3.26
CA HIS A 92 -9.24 -20.04 -2.10
C HIS A 92 -10.23 -20.40 -0.98
N ARG A 93 -11.54 -20.35 -1.25
CA ARG A 93 -12.61 -20.61 -0.26
C ARG A 93 -12.40 -21.88 0.56
N ARG A 94 -11.95 -22.97 -0.06
CA ARG A 94 -11.69 -24.26 0.61
C ARG A 94 -10.47 -24.20 1.53
N ALA A 95 -9.43 -23.46 1.14
CA ALA A 95 -8.22 -23.28 1.93
C ALA A 95 -8.52 -22.44 3.17
N TYR A 96 -9.27 -21.33 3.01
CA TYR A 96 -9.72 -20.53 4.14
C TYR A 96 -10.61 -21.33 5.08
N ALA A 97 -11.62 -22.05 4.57
CA ALA A 97 -12.47 -22.89 5.40
C ALA A 97 -11.68 -23.95 6.19
N ARG A 98 -10.67 -24.56 5.57
CA ARG A 98 -9.77 -25.51 6.25
C ARG A 98 -8.92 -24.83 7.32
N ALA A 99 -8.38 -23.65 7.05
CA ALA A 99 -7.60 -22.88 8.02
C ALA A 99 -8.43 -22.52 9.25
N PHE A 100 -9.65 -22.02 9.06
CA PHE A 100 -10.58 -21.74 10.16
C PHE A 100 -10.89 -22.99 10.97
N ARG A 101 -11.18 -24.12 10.32
CA ARG A 101 -11.44 -25.40 11.01
C ARG A 101 -10.23 -25.87 11.83
N ASN A 102 -9.02 -25.75 11.29
CA ASN A 102 -7.79 -26.17 11.96
C ASN A 102 -7.38 -25.22 13.11
N LEU A 103 -7.73 -23.94 13.03
CA LEU A 103 -7.48 -22.98 14.12
C LEU A 103 -8.56 -23.04 15.21
N TRP A 104 -9.75 -23.55 14.87
CA TRP A 104 -10.81 -23.82 15.84
C TRP A 104 -10.45 -24.98 16.78
N VAL A 105 -9.87 -26.05 16.22
CA VAL A 105 -9.38 -27.21 16.96
C VAL A 105 -7.88 -27.34 16.70
N LEU A 106 -7.05 -26.68 17.52
CA LEU A 106 -5.59 -26.72 17.29
C LEU A 106 -5.05 -28.14 17.46
N PRO A 107 -4.45 -28.71 16.40
CA PRO A 107 -3.71 -29.95 16.51
C PRO A 107 -2.49 -29.75 17.44
N ASP A 108 -2.09 -30.80 18.14
CA ASP A 108 -0.98 -30.72 19.10
C ASP A 108 0.36 -30.36 18.43
N ALA A 109 0.54 -30.69 17.15
CA ALA A 109 1.68 -30.25 16.36
C ALA A 109 1.75 -28.71 16.24
N MET A 110 0.60 -28.03 16.06
CA MET A 110 0.56 -26.56 15.98
C MET A 110 0.71 -25.90 17.35
N LYS A 111 0.18 -26.51 18.42
CA LYS A 111 0.44 -26.03 19.79
C LYS A 111 1.92 -26.12 20.15
N LYS A 112 2.58 -27.24 19.82
CA LYS A 112 4.04 -27.42 20.02
C LYS A 112 4.86 -26.43 19.20
N ALA A 113 4.39 -26.04 18.01
CA ALA A 113 4.99 -25.00 17.20
C ALA A 113 4.71 -23.56 17.68
N GLY A 114 3.93 -23.38 18.77
CA GLY A 114 3.67 -22.08 19.38
C GLY A 114 2.56 -21.26 18.71
N TYR A 115 1.68 -21.90 17.93
CA TYR A 115 0.51 -21.23 17.36
C TYR A 115 -0.58 -20.98 18.41
N ILE A 116 -1.28 -19.85 18.25
CA ILE A 116 -2.33 -19.39 19.16
C ILE A 116 -3.71 -19.82 18.63
N SER A 117 -4.66 -20.04 19.54
CA SER A 117 -6.02 -20.45 19.16
C SER A 117 -6.81 -19.38 18.42
N LEU A 118 -7.76 -19.80 17.57
CA LEU A 118 -8.62 -18.83 16.87
C LEU A 118 -9.37 -17.93 17.84
N LYS A 119 -9.86 -18.48 18.96
CA LYS A 119 -10.57 -17.71 19.98
C LYS A 119 -9.69 -16.57 20.51
N MET A 120 -8.45 -16.87 20.88
CA MET A 120 -7.53 -15.85 21.38
C MET A 120 -7.12 -14.85 20.29
N LEU A 121 -6.94 -15.28 19.04
CA LEU A 121 -6.68 -14.37 17.92
C LEU A 121 -7.84 -13.40 17.69
N LEU A 122 -9.08 -13.91 17.69
CA LEU A 122 -10.29 -13.09 17.55
C LEU A 122 -10.48 -12.16 18.76
N THR A 123 -10.21 -12.62 19.98
CA THR A 123 -10.26 -11.76 21.17
C THR A 123 -9.24 -10.64 21.08
N LEU A 124 -7.99 -10.92 20.69
CA LEU A 124 -6.97 -9.88 20.52
C LEU A 124 -7.38 -8.89 19.43
N TYR A 125 -7.90 -9.38 18.29
CA TYR A 125 -8.39 -8.51 17.22
C TYR A 125 -9.52 -7.59 17.68
N LEU A 126 -10.56 -8.16 18.31
CA LEU A 126 -11.71 -7.40 18.80
C LEU A 126 -11.32 -6.44 19.93
N LEU A 127 -10.38 -6.82 20.79
CA LEU A 127 -9.84 -5.97 21.84
C LEU A 127 -9.06 -4.78 21.26
N SER A 128 -8.23 -5.00 20.23
CA SER A 128 -7.55 -3.91 19.54
C SER A 128 -8.54 -2.98 18.83
N CYS A 129 -9.56 -3.54 18.19
CA CYS A 129 -10.61 -2.75 17.55
C CYS A 129 -11.40 -1.93 18.57
N SER A 130 -11.76 -2.52 19.72
CA SER A 130 -12.50 -1.82 20.77
C SER A 130 -11.67 -0.71 21.38
N MET A 131 -10.37 -0.90 21.62
CA MET A 131 -9.47 0.15 22.10
C MET A 131 -9.47 1.37 21.16
N VAL A 132 -9.39 1.15 19.85
CA VAL A 132 -9.43 2.24 18.87
C VAL A 132 -10.80 2.91 18.83
N ILE A 133 -11.89 2.14 18.88
CA ILE A 133 -13.25 2.69 18.92
C ILE A 133 -13.46 3.54 20.18
N THR A 134 -12.98 3.09 21.34
CA THR A 134 -13.03 3.84 22.60
C THR A 134 -12.21 5.12 22.51
N LEU A 135 -11.04 5.08 21.87
CA LEU A 135 -10.22 6.27 21.67
C LEU A 135 -10.89 7.29 20.72
N ILE A 136 -11.54 6.82 19.65
CA ILE A 136 -12.33 7.67 18.75
C ILE A 136 -13.53 8.26 19.50
N TRP A 137 -14.23 7.46 20.30
CA TRP A 137 -15.34 7.95 21.11
C TRP A 137 -14.91 9.03 22.12
N PHE A 138 -13.73 8.88 22.72
CA PHE A 138 -13.16 9.87 23.63
C PHE A 138 -12.75 11.17 22.93
N LEU A 139 -12.12 11.08 21.75
CA LEU A 139 -11.61 12.24 21.02
C LEU A 139 -12.68 12.94 20.16
N VAL A 140 -13.67 12.20 19.68
CA VAL A 140 -14.71 12.66 18.75
C VAL A 140 -16.08 12.12 19.20
N PRO A 141 -16.64 12.65 20.31
CA PRO A 141 -17.85 12.11 20.93
C PRO A 141 -19.11 12.27 20.06
N ASP A 142 -19.11 13.27 19.17
CA ASP A 142 -20.27 13.58 18.31
C ASP A 142 -20.42 12.61 17.13
N PHE A 143 -19.42 11.77 16.84
CA PHE A 143 -19.44 10.91 15.65
C PHE A 143 -20.28 9.64 15.90
N PRO A 144 -21.19 9.26 14.97
CA PRO A 144 -21.96 8.03 15.07
C PRO A 144 -21.08 6.77 15.01
N LEU A 145 -20.74 6.20 16.17
CA LEU A 145 -19.84 5.05 16.31
C LEU A 145 -20.28 3.79 15.54
N TYR A 146 -21.59 3.62 15.31
CA TYR A 146 -22.10 2.47 14.56
C TYR A 146 -21.57 2.41 13.12
N LEU A 147 -21.15 3.55 12.55
CA LEU A 147 -20.51 3.61 11.23
C LEU A 147 -19.10 2.99 11.21
N ILE A 148 -18.48 2.78 12.37
CA ILE A 148 -17.16 2.15 12.47
C ILE A 148 -17.31 0.61 12.44
N LEU A 149 -18.47 0.05 12.78
CA LEU A 149 -18.66 -1.41 12.81
C LEU A 149 -18.45 -2.09 11.45
N PRO A 150 -18.95 -1.56 10.31
CA PRO A 150 -18.63 -2.09 8.99
C PRO A 150 -17.12 -2.10 8.70
N LEU A 151 -16.36 -1.11 9.21
CA LEU A 151 -14.90 -1.07 9.04
C LEU A 151 -14.23 -2.23 9.78
N VAL A 152 -14.69 -2.59 10.98
CA VAL A 152 -14.15 -3.74 11.72
C VAL A 152 -14.29 -5.04 10.93
N VAL A 153 -15.41 -5.23 10.25
CA VAL A 153 -15.61 -6.43 9.40
C VAL A 153 -14.79 -6.32 8.12
N TRP A 154 -14.78 -5.14 7.51
CA TRP A 154 -14.02 -4.86 6.30
C TRP A 154 -12.53 -5.13 6.47
N GLU A 155 -11.91 -4.62 7.54
CA GLU A 155 -10.49 -4.81 7.85
C GLU A 155 -10.12 -6.29 8.09
N LEU A 156 -11.04 -7.05 8.72
CA LEU A 156 -10.87 -8.49 8.88
C LEU A 156 -10.91 -9.22 7.54
N MET A 157 -11.90 -8.92 6.70
CA MET A 157 -11.98 -9.48 5.34
C MET A 157 -10.74 -9.10 4.52
N PHE A 158 -10.27 -7.88 4.69
CA PHE A 158 -9.14 -7.32 3.99
C PHE A 158 -7.83 -8.08 4.28
N THR A 159 -7.63 -8.51 5.53
CA THR A 159 -6.48 -9.33 5.94
C THR A 159 -6.33 -10.58 5.08
N PHE A 160 -7.42 -11.23 4.66
CA PHE A 160 -7.36 -12.43 3.82
C PHE A 160 -6.96 -12.15 2.38
N ILE A 161 -7.44 -11.03 1.84
CA ILE A 161 -7.16 -10.57 0.48
C ILE A 161 -5.69 -10.17 0.39
N TYR A 162 -5.22 -9.41 1.37
CA TYR A 162 -3.83 -8.98 1.45
C TYR A 162 -2.88 -10.14 1.75
N GLY A 163 -3.27 -11.07 2.63
CA GLY A 163 -2.52 -12.30 2.89
C GLY A 163 -2.33 -13.17 1.63
N TRP A 164 -3.32 -13.20 0.74
CA TRP A 164 -3.17 -13.83 -0.57
C TRP A 164 -2.20 -13.05 -1.47
N GLY A 165 -2.33 -11.73 -1.53
CA GLY A 165 -1.43 -10.85 -2.28
C GLY A 165 0.04 -11.04 -1.88
N VAL A 166 0.31 -10.96 -0.57
CA VAL A 166 1.64 -11.20 -0.01
C VAL A 166 2.11 -12.63 -0.25
N GLY A 167 1.25 -13.62 -0.07
CA GLY A 167 1.60 -15.03 -0.31
C GLY A 167 1.95 -15.33 -1.78
N ALA A 168 1.34 -14.62 -2.73
CA ALA A 168 1.59 -14.81 -4.16
C ALA A 168 2.78 -14.01 -4.69
N ILE A 169 3.02 -12.80 -4.15
CA ILE A 169 4.08 -11.88 -4.60
C ILE A 169 5.37 -12.05 -3.78
N GLY A 170 5.27 -12.52 -2.53
CA GLY A 170 6.36 -12.52 -1.56
C GLY A 170 6.65 -11.15 -0.95
N LEU A 171 5.99 -10.09 -1.43
CA LEU A 171 6.11 -8.71 -0.95
C LEU A 171 4.73 -8.09 -0.78
N ALA A 172 4.72 -6.94 -0.10
CA ALA A 172 3.58 -6.06 0.10
C ALA A 172 3.02 -5.57 -1.25
N GLY A 173 2.26 -6.41 -1.94
CA GLY A 173 1.58 -6.05 -3.19
C GLY A 173 0.43 -5.09 -2.90
N ALA A 174 0.26 -4.10 -3.76
CA ALA A 174 -0.70 -3.00 -3.69
C ALA A 174 -2.16 -3.44 -3.94
N VAL A 175 -2.60 -4.51 -3.28
CA VAL A 175 -4.01 -4.93 -3.24
C VAL A 175 -4.67 -4.25 -2.05
N GLU A 176 -4.61 -2.93 -1.96
CA GLU A 176 -5.45 -2.19 -1.02
C GLU A 176 -6.71 -1.78 -1.80
N PRO A 177 -7.89 -2.38 -1.55
CA PRO A 177 -9.13 -1.81 -2.03
C PRO A 177 -9.28 -0.46 -1.34
N PRO A 178 -9.16 0.63 -2.10
CA PRO A 178 -8.89 1.90 -1.48
C PRO A 178 -10.20 2.53 -1.02
N TYR A 179 -10.09 3.36 0.01
CA TYR A 179 -11.11 4.36 0.35
C TYR A 179 -12.40 3.88 1.03
N MET A 180 -12.42 2.71 1.70
CA MET A 180 -13.61 2.30 2.49
C MET A 180 -13.88 3.27 3.66
N ARG A 181 -12.84 3.68 4.39
CA ARG A 181 -12.93 4.71 5.44
C ARG A 181 -13.48 6.02 4.85
N GLU A 182 -12.84 6.50 3.79
CA GLU A 182 -13.19 7.72 3.10
C GLU A 182 -14.65 7.68 2.60
N GLY A 183 -15.08 6.54 2.06
CA GLY A 183 -16.45 6.30 1.60
C GLY A 183 -17.48 6.39 2.73
N ILE A 184 -17.20 5.79 3.90
CA ILE A 184 -18.07 5.88 5.08
C ILE A 184 -18.11 7.31 5.62
N LEU A 185 -17.00 8.03 5.62
CA LEU A 185 -16.96 9.41 6.08
C LEU A 185 -17.71 10.35 5.13
N ILE A 186 -17.57 10.18 3.82
CA ILE A 186 -18.37 10.91 2.82
C ILE A 186 -19.85 10.58 2.99
N PHE A 187 -20.19 9.30 3.20
CA PHE A 187 -21.56 8.88 3.48
C PHE A 187 -22.12 9.55 4.74
N SER A 188 -21.35 9.59 5.83
CA SER A 188 -21.75 10.27 7.08
C SER A 188 -21.98 11.78 6.88
N ALA A 189 -21.16 12.42 6.04
CA ALA A 189 -21.27 13.84 5.79
C ALA A 189 -22.46 14.20 4.90
N HIS A 190 -22.80 13.34 3.92
CA HIS A 190 -23.88 13.56 2.97
C HIS A 190 -25.25 13.16 3.52
N TYR A 191 -25.37 11.98 4.16
CA TYR A 191 -26.65 11.42 4.59
C TYR A 191 -26.98 11.70 6.06
N LEU A 192 -25.98 11.74 6.93
CA LEU A 192 -26.15 11.99 8.37
C LEU A 192 -25.82 13.44 8.77
N GLY A 193 -25.36 14.25 7.81
CA GLY A 193 -25.03 15.67 8.03
C GLY A 193 -23.77 15.91 8.86
N TYR A 194 -22.95 14.88 9.13
CA TYR A 194 -21.74 15.01 9.93
C TYR A 194 -20.59 15.63 9.12
N LYS A 195 -20.53 16.96 9.07
CA LYS A 195 -19.56 17.74 8.27
C LYS A 195 -18.45 18.35 9.11
N LYS A 196 -17.88 17.58 10.04
CA LYS A 196 -16.77 18.03 10.89
C LYS A 196 -15.44 17.41 10.42
N MET A 197 -14.34 18.15 10.61
CA MET A 197 -12.98 17.71 10.23
C MET A 197 -12.34 16.81 11.29
N ASP A 198 -12.81 16.88 12.53
CA ASP A 198 -12.35 16.09 13.69
C ASP A 198 -12.21 14.59 13.38
N ILE A 199 -13.23 13.98 12.76
CA ILE A 199 -13.24 12.56 12.45
C ILE A 199 -12.19 12.16 11.39
N TRP A 200 -11.80 13.09 10.52
CA TRP A 200 -10.73 12.87 9.53
C TRP A 200 -9.34 12.86 10.18
N LEU A 201 -9.20 13.52 11.32
CA LEU A 201 -7.97 13.59 12.13
C LEU A 201 -7.94 12.57 13.28
N ALA A 202 -9.03 11.82 13.46
CA ALA A 202 -9.12 10.81 14.50
C ALA A 202 -8.07 9.68 14.31
N PRO A 203 -7.62 9.04 15.40
CA PRO A 203 -6.69 7.93 15.33
C PRO A 203 -7.42 6.67 14.83
N TRP A 204 -7.46 6.49 13.52
CA TRP A 204 -8.06 5.34 12.87
C TRP A 204 -7.27 4.05 13.10
N MET A 205 -7.92 2.91 12.91
CA MET A 205 -7.27 1.60 12.93
C MET A 205 -6.13 1.58 11.91
N ILE A 206 -4.91 1.36 12.37
CA ILE A 206 -3.73 1.27 11.51
C ILE A 206 -3.78 -0.08 10.80
N ASN A 207 -4.39 -0.10 9.60
CA ASN A 207 -4.31 -1.14 8.56
C ASN A 207 -3.97 -2.55 9.07
N PRO A 208 -4.77 -3.16 9.97
CA PRO A 208 -4.40 -4.42 10.60
C PRO A 208 -4.21 -5.53 9.57
N GLY A 209 -4.91 -5.48 8.44
CA GLY A 209 -4.80 -6.48 7.39
C GLY A 209 -3.50 -6.45 6.57
N ARG A 210 -2.83 -5.30 6.47
CA ARG A 210 -1.62 -5.15 5.65
C ARG A 210 -0.40 -5.72 6.37
N ASP A 211 -0.10 -5.16 7.53
CA ASP A 211 1.14 -5.46 8.24
C ASP A 211 1.08 -6.84 8.90
N ALA A 212 -0.11 -7.28 9.35
CA ALA A 212 -0.27 -8.63 9.90
C ALA A 212 -0.01 -9.72 8.86
N ALA A 213 -0.38 -9.51 7.58
CA ALA A 213 -0.14 -10.53 6.56
C ALA A 213 1.34 -10.60 6.15
N LEU A 214 2.07 -9.48 6.15
CA LEU A 214 3.53 -9.46 5.98
C LEU A 214 4.23 -10.15 7.16
N LEU A 215 3.80 -9.82 8.37
CA LEU A 215 4.29 -10.40 9.62
C LEU A 215 4.13 -11.93 9.62
N LEU A 216 2.93 -12.42 9.31
CA LEU A 216 2.62 -13.85 9.42
C LEU A 216 3.24 -14.66 8.26
N ASN A 217 3.13 -14.15 7.02
CA ASN A 217 3.56 -14.91 5.84
C ASN A 217 5.08 -14.91 5.67
N ASN A 218 5.75 -13.79 5.96
CA ASN A 218 7.18 -13.67 5.75
C ASN A 218 7.92 -13.86 7.06
N ALA A 219 7.63 -13.05 8.08
CA ALA A 219 8.48 -12.99 9.27
C ALA A 219 8.35 -14.22 10.18
N PHE A 220 7.13 -14.70 10.44
CA PHE A 220 6.94 -15.91 11.26
C PHE A 220 7.40 -17.18 10.54
N ARG A 221 7.22 -17.24 9.21
CA ARG A 221 7.66 -18.40 8.43
C ARG A 221 9.19 -18.48 8.38
N VAL A 222 9.86 -17.36 8.13
CA VAL A 222 11.33 -17.28 8.19
C VAL A 222 11.83 -17.58 9.60
N GLY A 223 11.22 -16.99 10.63
CA GLY A 223 11.56 -17.27 12.02
C GLY A 223 11.44 -18.75 12.36
N TYR A 224 10.38 -19.42 11.92
CA TYR A 224 10.19 -20.86 12.10
C TYR A 224 11.32 -21.68 11.45
N TRP A 225 11.75 -21.33 10.24
CA TRP A 225 12.89 -21.98 9.58
C TRP A 225 14.22 -21.73 10.29
N CYS A 226 14.35 -20.58 10.97
CA CYS A 226 15.48 -20.26 11.83
C CYS A 226 15.35 -20.81 13.26
N GLY A 227 14.36 -21.68 13.55
CA GLY A 227 14.15 -22.25 14.88
C GLY A 227 13.65 -21.25 15.94
N CYS A 228 13.22 -20.06 15.52
CA CYS A 228 12.70 -19.02 16.40
C CYS A 228 11.21 -19.27 16.72
N LYS A 229 10.82 -18.99 17.97
CA LYS A 229 9.41 -19.02 18.38
C LYS A 229 8.71 -17.72 17.91
N PRO A 230 7.45 -17.78 17.45
CA PRO A 230 6.68 -16.57 17.08
C PRO A 230 6.65 -15.51 18.21
N SER A 231 6.63 -15.95 19.47
CA SER A 231 6.67 -15.06 20.64
C SER A 231 7.96 -14.25 20.75
N SER A 232 9.11 -14.79 20.34
CA SER A 232 10.37 -14.05 20.31
C SER A 232 10.33 -12.90 19.31
N TYR A 233 9.71 -13.13 18.15
CA TYR A 233 9.52 -12.08 17.14
C TYR A 233 8.61 -10.96 17.66
N ILE A 234 7.47 -11.31 18.27
CA ILE A 234 6.54 -10.30 18.82
C ILE A 234 7.23 -9.45 19.89
N LYS A 235 8.02 -10.05 20.79
CA LYS A 235 8.80 -9.31 21.79
C LYS A 235 9.80 -8.37 21.15
N ALA A 236 10.55 -8.84 20.14
CA ALA A 236 11.50 -8.01 19.40
C ALA A 236 10.80 -6.83 18.70
N MET A 237 9.62 -7.06 18.13
CA MET A 237 8.82 -6.02 17.47
C MET A 237 8.33 -4.96 18.45
N ILE A 238 7.90 -5.35 19.65
CA ILE A 238 7.51 -4.40 20.71
C ILE A 238 8.70 -3.53 21.11
N VAL A 239 9.86 -4.16 21.36
CA VAL A 239 11.10 -3.42 21.69
C VAL A 239 11.51 -2.48 20.56
N ALA A 240 11.48 -2.97 19.31
CA ALA A 240 11.81 -2.18 18.13
C ALA A 240 10.86 -0.99 17.96
N ASN A 241 9.56 -1.16 18.19
CA ASN A 241 8.57 -0.08 18.07
C ASN A 241 8.77 1.00 19.13
N VAL A 242 9.07 0.60 20.38
CA VAL A 242 9.41 1.53 21.46
C VAL A 242 10.68 2.32 21.14
N LEU A 243 11.75 1.62 20.75
CA LEU A 243 13.02 2.27 20.39
C LEU A 243 12.84 3.19 19.17
N TRP A 244 12.08 2.75 18.17
CA TRP A 244 11.77 3.56 16.99
C TRP A 244 11.00 4.82 17.36
N THR A 245 9.98 4.72 18.22
CA THR A 245 9.20 5.88 18.67
C THR A 245 10.06 6.88 19.44
N ILE A 246 10.88 6.40 20.39
CA ILE A 246 11.78 7.26 21.18
C ILE A 246 12.80 7.93 20.26
N SER A 247 13.42 7.17 19.35
CA SER A 247 14.42 7.69 18.41
C SER A 247 13.79 8.69 17.44
N ALA A 248 12.60 8.41 16.90
CA ALA A 248 11.88 9.30 16.00
C ALA A 248 11.57 10.64 16.67
N LEU A 249 11.10 10.63 17.92
CA LEU A 249 10.87 11.85 18.70
C LEU A 249 12.16 12.62 18.95
N ALA A 250 13.23 11.93 19.37
CA ALA A 250 14.53 12.54 19.62
C ALA A 250 15.12 13.19 18.36
N PHE A 251 15.10 12.50 17.22
CA PHE A 251 15.58 13.05 15.96
C PHE A 251 14.70 14.19 15.46
N THR A 252 13.38 14.09 15.58
CA THR A 252 12.46 15.18 15.19
C THR A 252 12.78 16.46 15.96
N GLU A 253 12.99 16.36 17.27
CA GLU A 253 13.40 17.50 18.11
C GLU A 253 14.76 18.07 17.68
N LEU A 254 15.74 17.21 17.38
CA LEU A 254 17.06 17.66 16.88
C LEU A 254 16.93 18.42 15.55
N PHE A 255 16.10 17.93 14.63
CA PHE A 255 15.86 18.63 13.36
C PHE A 255 15.13 19.97 13.58
N TRP A 256 14.14 20.04 14.48
CA TRP A 256 13.46 21.31 14.78
C TRP A 256 14.38 22.35 15.41
N LYS A 257 15.34 21.94 16.24
CA LYS A 257 16.35 22.86 16.79
C LYS A 257 17.33 23.37 15.74
N MET A 258 17.64 22.58 14.71
CA MET A 258 18.58 22.96 13.66
C MET A 258 18.00 24.02 12.73
N ALA A 259 16.75 23.86 12.29
CA ALA A 259 16.04 24.82 11.45
C ALA A 259 14.53 24.56 11.53
N PRO A 260 13.69 25.58 11.27
CA PRO A 260 12.25 25.36 11.15
C PRO A 260 11.94 24.39 9.99
N ILE A 261 10.98 23.50 10.19
CA ILE A 261 10.46 22.58 9.17
C ILE A 261 9.04 23.03 8.83
N PRO A 262 8.69 23.32 7.56
CA PRO A 262 9.53 23.26 6.35
C PRO A 262 10.44 24.49 6.16
N SER A 263 11.62 24.30 5.56
CA SER A 263 12.53 25.39 5.15
C SER A 263 13.48 24.93 4.03
N ALA A 264 14.29 25.84 3.49
CA ALA A 264 15.32 25.52 2.50
C ALA A 264 16.40 24.55 3.05
N ALA A 265 16.54 24.43 4.38
CA ALA A 265 17.38 23.42 5.00
C ALA A 265 16.84 21.99 4.80
N TYR A 266 15.53 21.85 4.55
CA TYR A 266 14.83 20.59 4.32
C TYR A 266 14.07 20.60 2.98
N PRO A 267 14.76 20.57 1.83
CA PRO A 267 14.13 20.70 0.51
C PRO A 267 13.05 19.65 0.24
N TRP A 268 13.27 18.41 0.71
CA TRP A 268 12.29 17.35 0.54
C TRP A 268 11.00 17.66 1.30
N ALA A 269 11.08 18.04 2.58
CA ALA A 269 9.90 18.38 3.39
C ALA A 269 9.17 19.61 2.85
N ALA A 270 9.90 20.62 2.39
CA ALA A 270 9.31 21.83 1.81
C ALA A 270 8.39 21.54 0.61
N VAL A 271 8.74 20.56 -0.22
CA VAL A 271 7.92 20.15 -1.37
C VAL A 271 6.92 19.06 -1.00
N SER A 272 7.37 18.01 -0.31
CA SER A 272 6.58 16.80 -0.08
C SER A 272 5.45 17.02 0.92
N TRP A 273 5.63 17.85 1.94
CA TRP A 273 4.60 18.12 2.96
C TRP A 273 3.46 18.95 2.39
N ALA A 274 3.75 19.96 1.56
CA ALA A 274 2.72 20.73 0.87
C ALA A 274 1.87 19.82 -0.04
N LEU A 275 2.54 18.95 -0.82
CA LEU A 275 1.84 17.95 -1.64
C LEU A 275 1.05 16.94 -0.80
N ALA A 276 1.59 16.52 0.35
CA ALA A 276 0.90 15.60 1.26
C ALA A 276 -0.33 16.25 1.89
N ALA A 277 -0.26 17.53 2.27
CA ALA A 277 -1.39 18.29 2.80
C ALA A 277 -2.51 18.48 1.77
N VAL A 278 -2.16 18.75 0.50
CA VAL A 278 -3.16 18.79 -0.59
C VAL A 278 -3.81 17.41 -0.78
N ARG A 279 -3.03 16.33 -0.74
CA ARG A 279 -3.58 14.97 -0.86
C ARG A 279 -4.45 14.57 0.33
N SER A 280 -4.06 14.93 1.56
CA SER A 280 -4.81 14.57 2.77
C SER A 280 -6.13 15.34 2.89
N THR A 281 -6.20 16.54 2.33
CA THR A 281 -7.42 17.37 2.33
C THR A 281 -8.39 17.07 1.20
N TYR A 282 -8.02 16.22 0.24
CA TYR A 282 -8.86 15.85 -0.90
C TYR A 282 -10.23 15.30 -0.46
N PHE A 283 -10.26 14.11 0.15
CA PHE A 283 -11.49 13.47 0.63
C PHE A 283 -12.30 14.29 1.64
N PRO A 284 -11.66 14.94 2.65
CA PRO A 284 -12.38 15.87 3.51
C PRO A 284 -13.08 17.00 2.75
N SER A 285 -12.45 17.58 1.73
CA SER A 285 -13.04 18.68 0.95
C SER A 285 -14.32 18.25 0.22
N ILE A 286 -14.40 16.99 -0.18
CA ILE A 286 -15.60 16.40 -0.79
C ILE A 286 -16.70 16.20 0.24
N ALA A 287 -16.37 15.61 1.39
CA ALA A 287 -17.32 15.41 2.48
C ALA A 287 -17.92 16.73 2.97
N LEU A 288 -17.11 17.78 3.03
CA LEU A 288 -17.55 19.12 3.41
C LEU A 288 -18.32 19.87 2.30
N GLY A 289 -18.45 19.29 1.11
CA GLY A 289 -19.10 19.92 -0.05
C GLY A 289 -18.36 21.14 -0.60
N LYS A 290 -17.07 21.30 -0.26
CA LYS A 290 -16.22 22.40 -0.73
C LYS A 290 -15.59 22.11 -2.10
N MET A 291 -15.69 20.88 -2.57
CA MET A 291 -15.18 20.47 -3.87
C MET A 291 -16.29 20.44 -4.92
N ILE A 292 -16.03 21.07 -6.06
CA ILE A 292 -16.99 21.22 -7.17
C ILE A 292 -17.09 19.93 -8.01
N ARG A 293 -16.05 19.08 -7.97
CA ARG A 293 -15.96 17.88 -8.81
C ARG A 293 -16.31 16.61 -8.02
N PRO A 294 -17.24 15.77 -8.53
CA PRO A 294 -17.54 14.49 -7.91
C PRO A 294 -16.36 13.53 -8.09
N VAL A 295 -16.06 12.75 -7.05
CA VAL A 295 -14.98 11.75 -7.08
C VAL A 295 -15.44 10.42 -7.62
N PHE A 296 -16.71 10.08 -7.38
CA PHE A 296 -17.24 8.81 -7.82
C PHE A 296 -17.87 8.94 -9.21
N HIS A 297 -17.20 8.34 -10.19
CA HIS A 297 -17.69 8.25 -11.56
C HIS A 297 -18.13 6.82 -11.84
N VAL A 298 -19.45 6.60 -11.88
CA VAL A 298 -20.05 5.28 -12.14
C VAL A 298 -19.54 4.69 -13.46
N ASP A 299 -19.38 5.52 -14.49
CA ASP A 299 -18.88 5.10 -15.80
C ASP A 299 -17.47 4.52 -15.72
N MET A 300 -16.58 5.17 -14.95
CA MET A 300 -15.21 4.71 -14.74
C MET A 300 -15.14 3.48 -13.83
N PHE A 301 -16.06 3.38 -12.88
CA PHE A 301 -16.21 2.20 -12.04
C PHE A 301 -16.64 0.99 -12.88
N ILE A 302 -17.65 1.14 -13.75
CA ILE A 302 -18.10 0.09 -14.66
C ILE A 302 -16.99 -0.27 -15.66
N LEU A 303 -16.29 0.72 -16.22
CA LEU A 303 -15.17 0.49 -17.12
C LEU A 303 -14.08 -0.34 -16.44
N GLY A 304 -13.77 -0.06 -15.17
CA GLY A 304 -12.82 -0.85 -14.40
C GLY A 304 -13.27 -2.31 -14.16
N ILE A 305 -14.57 -2.55 -13.91
CA ILE A 305 -15.13 -3.91 -13.88
C ILE A 305 -14.91 -4.61 -15.22
N ILE A 306 -15.24 -3.95 -16.33
CA ILE A 306 -15.11 -4.52 -17.68
C ILE A 306 -13.63 -4.86 -17.96
N ILE A 307 -12.71 -3.92 -17.72
CA ILE A 307 -11.26 -4.13 -17.88
C ILE A 307 -10.79 -5.30 -17.03
N GLY A 308 -11.26 -5.37 -15.78
CA GLY A 308 -10.98 -6.46 -14.87
C GLY A 308 -11.42 -7.82 -15.43
N LEU A 309 -12.68 -7.93 -15.86
CA LEU A 309 -13.23 -9.17 -16.41
C LEU A 309 -12.50 -9.60 -17.68
N VAL A 310 -12.18 -8.65 -18.56
CA VAL A 310 -11.37 -8.90 -19.76
C VAL A 310 -9.98 -9.42 -19.38
N ALA A 311 -9.32 -8.81 -18.39
CA ALA A 311 -8.02 -9.29 -17.91
C ALA A 311 -8.08 -10.73 -17.39
N ILE A 312 -9.12 -11.08 -16.61
CA ILE A 312 -9.33 -12.46 -16.12
C ILE A 312 -9.56 -13.42 -17.29
N LEU A 313 -10.36 -13.03 -18.28
CA LEU A 313 -10.62 -13.83 -19.48
C LEU A 313 -9.33 -14.08 -20.28
N LEU A 314 -8.51 -13.04 -20.48
CA LEU A 314 -7.22 -13.15 -21.14
C LEU A 314 -6.28 -14.09 -20.36
N PHE A 315 -6.22 -14.00 -19.04
CA PHE A 315 -5.41 -14.93 -18.24
C PHE A 315 -5.87 -16.38 -18.40
N LYS A 316 -7.18 -16.62 -18.47
CA LYS A 316 -7.71 -17.96 -18.74
C LYS A 316 -7.33 -18.45 -20.15
N LEU A 317 -7.41 -17.58 -21.16
CA LEU A 317 -7.07 -17.89 -22.55
C LEU A 317 -5.57 -18.22 -22.70
N PHE A 318 -4.70 -17.40 -22.12
CA PHE A 318 -3.25 -17.57 -22.16
C PHE A 318 -2.72 -18.54 -21.09
N LYS A 319 -3.60 -19.25 -20.37
CA LYS A 319 -3.23 -20.19 -19.29
C LYS A 319 -2.30 -19.56 -18.24
N THR A 320 -2.42 -18.26 -18.03
CA THR A 320 -1.65 -17.52 -17.03
C THR A 320 -2.27 -17.75 -15.65
N PRO A 321 -1.47 -17.95 -14.59
CA PRO A 321 -1.99 -18.09 -13.24
C PRO A 321 -2.86 -16.90 -12.83
N LEU A 322 -3.98 -17.16 -12.15
CA LEU A 322 -4.89 -16.11 -11.68
C LEU A 322 -4.23 -15.13 -10.70
N THR A 323 -3.13 -15.54 -10.06
CA THR A 323 -2.26 -14.67 -9.24
C THR A 323 -1.65 -13.51 -10.04
N ALA A 324 -1.55 -13.62 -11.38
CA ALA A 324 -1.12 -12.54 -12.25
C ALA A 324 -2.06 -11.33 -12.21
N PHE A 325 -3.33 -11.54 -11.81
CA PHE A 325 -4.31 -10.48 -11.60
C PHE A 325 -3.88 -9.49 -10.51
N ILE A 326 -3.08 -9.93 -9.54
CA ILE A 326 -2.53 -9.02 -8.54
C ILE A 326 -1.59 -7.99 -9.17
N GLY A 327 -0.86 -8.39 -10.21
CA GLY A 327 -0.01 -7.46 -10.96
C GLY A 327 -0.82 -6.42 -11.74
N VAL A 328 -2.04 -6.74 -12.18
CA VAL A 328 -2.97 -5.76 -12.78
C VAL A 328 -3.41 -4.74 -11.74
N VAL A 329 -3.85 -5.20 -10.56
CA VAL A 329 -4.24 -4.33 -9.45
C VAL A 329 -3.08 -3.42 -9.04
N SER A 330 -1.87 -3.99 -8.91
CA SER A 330 -0.69 -3.22 -8.51
C SER A 330 -0.23 -2.25 -9.61
N GLY A 331 -0.33 -2.63 -10.88
CA GLY A 331 0.03 -1.77 -12.00
C GLY A 331 -0.83 -0.51 -12.12
N LEU A 332 -2.08 -0.54 -11.62
CA LEU A 332 -2.96 0.63 -11.53
C LEU A 332 -2.44 1.70 -10.56
N THR A 333 -1.66 1.33 -9.55
CA THR A 333 -1.16 2.26 -8.51
C THR A 333 0.32 2.56 -8.63
N ILE A 334 1.05 1.79 -9.42
CA ILE A 334 2.49 1.96 -9.63
C ILE A 334 2.73 2.92 -10.80
N ALA A 335 3.46 4.00 -10.55
CA ALA A 335 3.85 4.96 -11.57
C ALA A 335 4.81 4.33 -12.61
N PRO A 336 4.76 4.75 -13.89
CA PRO A 336 5.57 4.16 -14.95
C PRO A 336 7.08 4.04 -14.67
N PRO A 337 7.77 5.01 -14.03
CA PRO A 337 9.20 4.87 -13.71
C PRO A 337 9.50 3.71 -12.76
N ILE A 338 8.61 3.46 -11.79
CA ILE A 338 8.76 2.37 -10.83
C ILE A 338 8.50 1.03 -11.54
N ALA A 339 7.46 0.97 -12.38
CA ALA A 339 7.18 -0.21 -13.19
C ALA A 339 8.35 -0.56 -14.15
N LEU A 340 8.96 0.45 -14.78
CA LEU A 340 10.16 0.28 -15.59
C LEU A 340 11.36 -0.17 -14.75
N SER A 341 11.52 0.35 -13.54
CA SER A 341 12.58 -0.09 -12.61
C SER A 341 12.45 -1.57 -12.25
N LEU A 342 11.22 -2.06 -12.05
CA LEU A 342 10.95 -3.48 -11.84
C LEU A 342 11.28 -4.33 -13.08
N LEU A 343 10.98 -3.84 -14.28
CA LEU A 343 11.37 -4.51 -15.54
C LEU A 343 12.88 -4.55 -15.74
N ILE A 344 13.56 -3.43 -15.49
CA ILE A 344 15.03 -3.35 -15.56
C ILE A 344 15.64 -4.33 -14.56
N GLY A 345 15.13 -4.37 -13.33
CA GLY A 345 15.56 -5.32 -12.32
C GLY A 345 15.34 -6.78 -12.75
N LEU A 346 14.19 -7.09 -13.36
CA LEU A 346 13.92 -8.43 -13.89
C LEU A 346 14.94 -8.81 -14.97
N LEU A 347 15.24 -7.90 -15.91
CA LEU A 347 16.24 -8.13 -16.96
C LEU A 347 17.63 -8.34 -16.37
N LEU A 348 18.04 -7.51 -15.41
CA LEU A 348 19.32 -7.67 -14.71
C LEU A 348 19.40 -9.00 -13.97
N GLY A 349 18.30 -9.44 -13.35
CA GLY A 349 18.23 -10.75 -12.69
C GLY A 349 18.36 -11.91 -13.66
N LEU A 350 17.75 -11.81 -14.86
CA LEU A 350 17.88 -12.82 -15.92
C LEU A 350 19.31 -12.88 -16.46
N VAL A 351 19.94 -11.72 -16.62
CA VAL A 351 21.34 -11.60 -17.04
C VAL A 351 22.26 -12.24 -15.99
N ALA A 352 22.07 -11.91 -14.71
CA ALA A 352 22.84 -12.50 -13.61
C ALA A 352 22.64 -14.03 -13.50
N GLU A 353 21.40 -14.53 -13.66
CA GLU A 353 21.10 -15.97 -13.71
C GLU A 353 21.83 -16.68 -14.85
N ARG A 354 21.93 -16.03 -16.02
CA ARG A 354 22.64 -16.58 -17.18
C ARG A 354 24.15 -16.58 -17.00
N PHE A 355 24.72 -15.55 -16.38
CA PHE A 355 26.17 -15.43 -16.17
C PHE A 355 26.70 -16.28 -15.02
N LYS A 356 25.98 -16.35 -13.88
CA LYS A 356 26.45 -17.05 -12.67
C LYS A 356 25.88 -18.46 -12.53
N GLY A 357 24.89 -18.83 -13.34
CA GLY A 357 24.21 -20.10 -13.27
C GLY A 357 22.99 -20.08 -12.34
N ARG A 358 22.02 -20.93 -12.67
CA ARG A 358 20.71 -20.99 -11.99
C ARG A 358 20.80 -21.34 -10.52
N GLU A 359 21.68 -22.29 -10.17
CA GLU A 359 21.82 -22.77 -8.80
C GLU A 359 22.39 -21.68 -7.89
N TRP A 360 23.49 -21.06 -8.32
CA TRP A 360 24.08 -19.93 -7.62
C TRP A 360 23.07 -18.79 -7.44
N TRP A 361 22.38 -18.40 -8.52
CA TRP A 361 21.41 -17.31 -8.46
C TRP A 361 20.27 -17.60 -7.48
N ARG A 362 19.71 -18.82 -7.50
CA ARG A 362 18.62 -19.21 -6.60
C ARG A 362 19.04 -19.16 -5.13
N THR A 363 20.28 -19.52 -4.83
CA THR A 363 20.82 -19.57 -3.47
C THR A 363 21.16 -18.18 -2.94
N TYR A 364 21.80 -17.32 -3.76
CA TYR A 364 22.38 -16.07 -3.26
C TYR A 364 21.55 -14.81 -3.52
N ARG A 365 20.58 -14.81 -4.45
CA ARG A 365 19.80 -13.61 -4.80
C ARG A 365 19.16 -12.93 -3.59
N THR A 366 18.62 -13.69 -2.64
CA THR A 366 17.98 -13.16 -1.42
C THR A 366 18.99 -12.53 -0.47
N SER A 367 20.19 -13.10 -0.37
CA SER A 367 21.28 -12.54 0.44
C SER A 367 21.81 -11.24 -0.16
N ILE A 368 21.89 -11.14 -1.50
CA ILE A 368 22.30 -9.92 -2.19
C ILE A 368 21.30 -8.79 -1.90
N ILE A 369 19.99 -9.07 -2.01
CA ILE A 369 18.95 -8.09 -1.69
C ILE A 369 19.03 -7.63 -0.24
N ALA A 370 19.17 -8.57 0.70
CA ALA A 370 19.32 -8.23 2.12
C ALA A 370 20.54 -7.35 2.37
N GLY A 371 21.68 -7.65 1.72
CA GLY A 371 22.89 -6.84 1.79
C GLY A 371 22.70 -5.43 1.23
N ILE A 372 22.00 -5.29 0.09
CA ILE A 372 21.69 -3.98 -0.50
C ILE A 372 20.76 -3.17 0.40
N ALA A 373 19.69 -3.79 0.92
CA ALA A 373 18.75 -3.13 1.83
C ALA A 373 19.44 -2.66 3.14
N LEU A 374 20.30 -3.50 3.71
CA LEU A 374 21.10 -3.13 4.88
C LEU A 374 22.09 -2.00 4.56
N GLY A 375 22.80 -2.10 3.44
CA GLY A 375 23.76 -1.08 3.00
C GLY A 375 23.10 0.27 2.76
N GLU A 376 21.96 0.29 2.09
CA GLU A 376 21.15 1.50 1.88
C GLU A 376 20.73 2.12 3.21
N GLY A 377 20.20 1.33 4.15
CA GLY A 377 19.82 1.81 5.48
C GLY A 377 20.98 2.45 6.24
N ILE A 378 22.17 1.84 6.17
CA ILE A 378 23.40 2.37 6.80
C ILE A 378 23.83 3.67 6.12
N VAL A 379 23.83 3.73 4.79
CA VAL A 379 24.22 4.93 4.04
C VAL A 379 23.26 6.09 4.31
N ILE A 380 21.95 5.82 4.38
CA ILE A 380 20.94 6.84 4.73
C ILE A 380 21.16 7.33 6.16
N ALA A 381 21.37 6.43 7.11
CA ALA A 381 21.59 6.80 8.52
C ALA A 381 22.88 7.62 8.70
N LEU A 382 24.00 7.16 8.13
CA LEU A 382 25.28 7.87 8.20
C LEU A 382 25.24 9.19 7.43
N GLY A 383 24.64 9.21 6.25
CA GLY A 383 24.46 10.42 5.45
C GLY A 383 23.60 11.47 6.18
N GLY A 384 22.52 11.03 6.82
CA GLY A 384 21.68 11.89 7.67
C GLY A 384 22.45 12.43 8.87
N ALA A 385 23.20 11.58 9.58
CA ALA A 385 24.03 11.99 10.71
C ALA A 385 25.14 12.98 10.31
N LEU A 386 25.83 12.73 9.19
CA LEU A 386 26.84 13.64 8.66
C LEU A 386 26.23 14.97 8.23
N MET A 387 25.07 14.95 7.58
CA MET A 387 24.36 16.18 7.21
C MET A 387 24.00 17.01 8.45
N LEU A 388 23.53 16.36 9.51
CA LEU A 388 23.25 17.00 10.80
C LEU A 388 24.50 17.64 11.39
N ILE A 389 25.63 16.93 11.42
CA ILE A 389 26.91 17.45 11.94
C ILE A 389 27.34 18.67 11.12
N VAL A 390 27.39 18.56 9.79
CA VAL A 390 27.80 19.67 8.92
C VAL A 390 26.89 20.88 9.13
N LYS A 391 25.57 20.69 9.10
CA LYS A 391 24.63 21.80 9.26
C LYS A 391 24.68 22.43 10.66
N SER A 392 24.91 21.64 11.71
CA SER A 392 25.09 22.17 13.07
C SER A 392 26.34 23.05 13.21
N ILE A 393 27.43 22.72 12.50
CA ILE A 393 28.66 23.52 12.50
C ILE A 393 28.43 24.87 11.81
N TRP A 394 27.72 24.87 10.67
CA TRP A 394 27.44 26.09 9.90
C TRP A 394 26.41 27.03 10.53
N ILE A 395 25.57 26.53 11.45
CA ILE A 395 24.52 27.32 12.14
C ILE A 395 25.01 27.80 13.53
N SER A 396 26.18 27.36 14.00
CA SER A 396 26.82 27.91 15.20
C SER A 396 27.19 29.39 14.97
N PRO A 397 26.72 30.33 15.81
CA PRO A 397 27.08 31.75 15.68
C PRO A 397 28.53 32.08 16.10
N TYR A 398 29.38 31.08 16.29
CA TYR A 398 30.76 31.20 16.75
C TYR A 398 31.64 30.19 16.04
#